data_AF-A0AAT9GUG9-F1
#
_entry.id   AF-A0AAT9GUG9-F1
#
_cell.length_a   1.000
_cell.length_b   1.000
_cell.length_c   1.000
_cell.angle_alpha   90.00
_cell.angle_beta   90.00
_cell.angle_gamma   90.00
#
_symmetry.space_group_name_H-M   'P 1'
#
loop_
_entity.id
_entity.type
_entity.pdbx_description
1 polymer ?
#
loop_
_entity_poly.entity_id
_entity_poly.type
_entity_poly.pdbx_seq_one_letter_code
_entity_poly.pdbx_strand_id
1 'polypeptide(L)'
;MKAIVEYFNGENVQLYPGIIGIKVKKSKEEQIEINSDEELDNISLKEGIAYVHNSTPLLIKGVTSQYILPKPLKLLRIGIPISLENAEQIQVNWLTFFDKDYILVGFDITDSFDKPFAILEFDEGFTKVVLKDEFSGSKPKKEKVKKAKRKKKSAKRSSKKSKAKSKSARKSRRV
;
A
#
# COMPACT_ATOMS: atom_id res chain seq x y z
N MET A 1 25.29 20.47 -2.93
CA MET A 1 25.68 19.23 -3.65
C MET A 1 25.10 19.28 -5.06
N LYS A 2 25.67 18.56 -6.03
CA LYS A 2 25.10 18.49 -7.39
C LYS A 2 24.20 17.27 -7.51
N ALA A 3 22.93 17.48 -7.83
CA ALA A 3 21.98 16.44 -8.17
C ALA A 3 21.59 16.55 -9.65
N ILE A 4 21.18 15.42 -10.24
CA ILE A 4 20.63 15.38 -11.58
C ILE A 4 19.16 15.00 -11.46
N VAL A 5 18.30 15.81 -12.06
CA VAL A 5 16.85 15.58 -12.12
C VAL A 5 16.49 15.16 -13.53
N GLU A 6 15.98 13.94 -13.66
CA GLU A 6 15.44 13.41 -14.91
C GLU A 6 13.92 13.56 -14.90
N TYR A 7 13.39 14.22 -15.93
CA TYR A 7 11.96 14.38 -16.13
C TYR A 7 11.45 13.38 -17.15
N PHE A 8 10.29 12.80 -16.87
CA PHE A 8 9.67 11.72 -17.61
C PHE A 8 8.21 12.01 -17.89
N ASN A 9 7.77 11.68 -19.10
CA ASN A 9 6.35 11.63 -19.44
C ASN A 9 5.85 10.20 -19.20
N GLY A 10 4.79 10.05 -18.42
CA GLY A 10 4.19 8.75 -18.06
C GLY A 10 3.00 8.37 -18.95
N GLU A 11 2.87 7.08 -19.24
CA GLU A 11 1.74 6.46 -19.96
C GLU A 11 1.39 5.13 -19.30
N ASN A 12 0.09 4.87 -19.10
CA ASN A 12 -0.37 3.59 -18.54
C ASN A 12 -0.46 2.53 -19.63
N VAL A 13 0.31 1.46 -19.49
CA VAL A 13 0.38 0.36 -20.46
C VAL A 13 -0.10 -0.93 -19.81
N GLN A 14 -1.08 -1.59 -20.41
CA GLN A 14 -1.49 -2.91 -19.96
C GLN A 14 -0.41 -3.95 -20.31
N LEU A 15 0.16 -4.58 -19.29
CA LEU A 15 1.23 -5.56 -19.44
C LEU A 15 0.65 -6.99 -19.54
N TYR A 16 -0.42 -7.23 -18.79
CA TYR A 16 -1.21 -8.47 -18.76
C TYR A 16 -2.63 -8.14 -18.26
N PRO A 17 -3.69 -8.93 -18.55
CA PRO A 17 -4.98 -8.78 -17.89
C PRO A 17 -4.82 -8.77 -16.36
N GLY A 18 -5.19 -7.66 -15.71
CA GLY A 18 -4.93 -7.45 -14.29
C GLY A 18 -3.74 -6.55 -13.94
N ILE A 19 -2.70 -6.46 -14.79
CA ILE A 19 -1.44 -5.77 -14.48
C ILE A 19 -1.23 -4.58 -15.43
N ILE A 20 -1.11 -3.39 -14.84
CA ILE A 20 -0.87 -2.13 -15.56
C ILE A 20 0.50 -1.58 -15.13
N GLY A 21 1.37 -1.28 -16.08
CA GLY A 21 2.64 -0.60 -15.83
C GLY A 21 2.56 0.88 -16.17
N ILE A 22 3.16 1.73 -15.34
CA ILE A 22 3.38 3.14 -15.67
C ILE A 22 4.69 3.22 -16.47
N LYS A 23 4.55 3.17 -17.79
CA LYS A 23 5.66 3.33 -18.72
C LYS A 23 6.10 4.79 -18.72
N VAL A 24 7.39 5.04 -18.83
CA VAL A 24 7.96 6.37 -18.93
C VAL A 24 8.81 6.55 -20.19
N LYS A 25 8.85 7.78 -20.68
CA LYS A 25 9.84 8.24 -21.67
C LYS A 25 10.54 9.49 -21.13
N LYS A 26 11.87 9.47 -21.09
CA LYS A 26 12.70 10.61 -20.67
C LYS A 26 12.43 11.81 -21.60
N SER A 27 12.10 12.95 -21.00
CA SER A 27 11.76 14.19 -21.72
C SER A 27 12.80 15.28 -21.52
N LYS A 28 13.39 15.38 -20.32
CA LYS A 28 14.44 16.35 -19.99
C LYS A 28 15.39 15.81 -18.92
N GLU A 29 16.58 16.38 -18.86
CA GLU A 29 17.55 16.20 -17.80
C GLU A 29 18.06 17.58 -17.38
N GLU A 30 18.15 17.84 -16.07
CA GLU A 30 18.66 19.08 -15.51
C GLU A 30 19.66 18.79 -14.39
N GLN A 31 20.73 19.57 -14.32
CA GLN A 31 21.63 19.58 -13.15
C GLN A 31 21.23 20.72 -12.22
N ILE A 32 20.95 20.38 -10.96
CA ILE A 32 20.56 21.33 -9.92
C ILE A 32 21.59 21.28 -8.80
N GLU A 33 22.08 22.45 -8.38
CA GLU A 33 22.84 22.56 -7.13
C GLU A 33 21.86 22.67 -5.97
N ILE A 34 21.84 21.62 -5.15
CA ILE A 34 20.97 21.47 -3.98
C ILE A 34 21.75 21.86 -2.73
N ASN A 35 21.29 22.87 -2.02
CA ASN A 35 21.93 23.44 -0.83
C ASN A 35 21.39 22.84 0.47
N SER A 36 20.17 22.30 0.48
CA SER A 36 19.57 21.59 1.62
C SER A 36 18.59 20.50 1.19
N ASP A 37 18.29 19.57 2.10
CA ASP A 37 17.31 18.50 1.85
C ASP A 37 15.88 19.07 1.64
N GLU A 38 15.58 20.26 2.16
CA GLU A 38 14.30 20.94 1.96
C GLU A 38 14.10 21.40 0.50
N GLU A 39 15.17 21.64 -0.26
CA GLU A 39 15.07 21.98 -1.68
C GLU A 39 14.64 20.76 -2.52
N LEU A 40 15.00 19.53 -2.13
CA LEU A 40 14.53 18.28 -2.78
C LEU A 40 13.01 18.16 -2.73
N ASP A 41 12.42 18.45 -1.57
CA ASP A 41 10.98 18.40 -1.36
C ASP A 41 10.25 19.55 -2.09
N ASN A 42 10.93 20.69 -2.32
CA ASN A 42 10.37 21.83 -3.04
C ASN A 42 10.59 21.85 -4.57
N ILE A 43 11.25 20.84 -5.16
CA ILE A 43 11.32 20.70 -6.64
C ILE A 43 9.90 20.68 -7.22
N SER A 44 9.50 21.76 -7.88
CA SER A 44 8.14 21.92 -8.41
C SER A 44 7.95 21.08 -9.67
N LEU A 45 7.16 20.01 -9.56
CA LEU A 45 6.60 19.36 -10.73
C LEU A 45 5.57 20.30 -11.37
N LYS A 46 5.93 20.89 -12.51
CA LYS A 46 4.94 21.60 -13.36
C LYS A 46 3.99 20.60 -14.02
N GLU A 47 4.56 19.51 -14.54
CA GLU A 47 3.88 18.34 -15.11
C GLU A 47 4.89 17.18 -15.20
N GLY A 48 4.40 15.94 -15.22
CA GLY A 48 5.23 14.74 -15.40
C GLY A 48 5.80 14.11 -14.11
N ILE A 49 6.71 13.17 -14.30
CA ILE A 49 7.37 12.37 -13.27
C ILE A 49 8.83 12.81 -13.18
N ALA A 50 9.35 13.06 -11.97
CA ALA A 50 10.76 13.38 -11.76
C ALA A 50 11.47 12.29 -10.97
N TYR A 51 12.67 11.91 -11.42
CA TYR A 51 13.62 11.07 -10.70
C TYR A 51 14.85 11.91 -10.36
N VAL A 52 15.18 12.03 -9.07
CA VAL A 52 16.39 12.73 -8.61
C VAL A 52 17.46 11.71 -8.27
N HIS A 53 18.60 11.80 -8.95
CA HIS A 53 19.78 10.99 -8.65
C HIS A 53 20.97 11.84 -8.17
N ASN A 54 21.86 11.19 -7.41
CA ASN A 54 22.94 11.80 -6.62
C ASN A 54 22.51 12.70 -5.44
N SER A 55 21.20 12.79 -5.14
CA SER A 55 20.71 13.16 -3.81
C SER A 55 20.54 11.91 -2.95
N THR A 56 20.74 12.03 -1.63
CA THR A 56 20.40 10.97 -0.67
C THR A 56 19.28 11.50 0.22
N PRO A 57 18.05 10.94 0.21
CA PRO A 57 17.62 9.76 -0.53
C PRO A 57 17.39 10.01 -2.04
N LEU A 58 17.39 8.92 -2.81
CA LEU A 58 16.84 8.88 -4.17
C LEU A 58 15.32 9.07 -4.10
N LEU A 59 14.78 9.89 -5.01
CA LEU A 59 13.41 10.37 -4.89
C LEU A 59 12.69 10.33 -6.25
N ILE A 60 11.52 9.70 -6.27
CA ILE A 60 10.60 9.72 -7.41
C ILE A 60 9.34 10.48 -7.00
N LYS A 61 8.97 11.50 -7.78
CA LYS A 61 7.75 12.30 -7.60
C LYS A 61 6.85 12.23 -8.82
N GLY A 62 5.55 12.44 -8.63
CA GLY A 62 4.55 12.50 -9.71
C GLY A 62 3.98 11.15 -10.14
N VAL A 63 4.40 10.04 -9.51
CA VAL A 63 3.88 8.69 -9.78
C VAL A 63 2.71 8.38 -8.84
N THR A 64 1.58 7.96 -9.41
CA THR A 64 0.42 7.47 -8.66
C THR A 64 0.21 5.98 -8.98
N SER A 65 0.96 5.11 -8.30
CA SER A 65 0.80 3.66 -8.38
C SER A 65 0.83 3.00 -7.01
N GLN A 66 0.28 1.79 -6.94
CA GLN A 66 0.32 0.88 -5.79
C GLN A 66 1.75 0.47 -5.43
N TYR A 67 2.57 0.22 -6.46
CA TYR A 67 4.00 -0.02 -6.31
C TYR A 67 4.80 0.98 -7.13
N ILE A 68 5.78 1.63 -6.48
CA ILE A 68 6.74 2.54 -7.11
C ILE A 68 8.11 1.82 -7.09
N LEU A 69 8.76 1.74 -8.24
CA LEU A 69 10.09 1.15 -8.39
C LEU A 69 11.15 2.10 -7.79
N PRO A 70 12.31 1.60 -7.32
CA PRO A 70 13.35 2.47 -6.72
C PRO A 70 14.00 3.45 -7.72
N LYS A 71 13.90 3.15 -9.02
CA LYS A 71 14.29 3.98 -10.16
C LYS A 71 13.50 3.54 -11.40
N PRO A 72 13.51 4.31 -12.51
CA PRO A 72 13.05 3.81 -13.80
C PRO A 72 13.83 2.55 -14.21
N LEU A 73 13.14 1.46 -14.51
CA LEU A 73 13.74 0.15 -14.86
C LEU A 73 13.04 -0.44 -16.10
N LYS A 74 13.78 -1.08 -17.01
CA LYS A 74 13.23 -1.76 -18.18
C LYS A 74 12.65 -3.11 -17.81
N LEU A 75 11.36 -3.32 -18.07
CA LEU A 75 10.71 -4.62 -17.93
C LEU A 75 11.24 -5.59 -19.00
N LEU A 76 11.73 -6.75 -18.58
CA LEU A 76 12.25 -7.81 -19.46
C LEU A 76 11.20 -8.88 -19.72
N ARG A 77 10.57 -9.41 -18.66
CA ARG A 77 9.54 -10.45 -18.74
C ARG A 77 8.63 -10.49 -17.52
N ILE A 78 7.42 -11.03 -17.70
CA ILE A 78 6.47 -11.32 -16.62
C ILE A 78 6.25 -12.82 -16.56
N GLY A 79 6.50 -13.41 -15.39
CA GLY A 79 6.19 -14.79 -15.04
C GLY A 79 4.79 -14.89 -14.43
N ILE A 80 3.95 -15.76 -14.97
CA ILE A 80 2.55 -15.96 -14.59
C ILE A 80 2.32 -17.44 -14.28
N PRO A 81 1.84 -17.82 -13.08
CA PRO A 81 1.63 -19.21 -12.73
C PRO A 81 0.48 -19.82 -13.56
N ILE A 82 0.74 -20.99 -14.16
CA ILE A 82 -0.22 -21.75 -14.97
C ILE A 82 -0.96 -22.77 -14.11
N SER A 83 -0.21 -23.62 -13.41
CA SER A 83 -0.73 -24.64 -12.49
C SER A 83 -0.10 -24.48 -11.11
N LEU A 84 -0.94 -24.71 -10.11
CA LEU A 84 -0.65 -24.69 -8.67
C LEU A 84 -1.01 -26.04 -8.04
N GLU A 85 -1.31 -27.06 -8.87
CA GLU A 85 -1.84 -28.35 -8.43
C GLU A 85 -0.84 -29.15 -7.60
N ASN A 86 0.45 -28.98 -7.88
CA ASN A 86 1.55 -29.55 -7.10
C ASN A 86 2.23 -28.46 -6.28
N ALA A 87 2.08 -28.50 -4.95
CA ALA A 87 2.66 -27.52 -4.03
C ALA A 87 4.21 -27.42 -4.07
N GLU A 88 4.87 -28.42 -4.65
CA GLU A 88 6.34 -28.49 -4.78
C GLU A 88 6.88 -27.93 -6.12
N GLN A 89 6.02 -27.80 -7.15
CA GLN A 89 6.45 -27.39 -8.49
C GLN A 89 5.42 -26.46 -9.14
N ILE A 90 5.72 -25.16 -9.16
CA ILE A 90 4.88 -24.16 -9.82
C ILE A 90 5.35 -23.99 -11.27
N GLN A 91 4.47 -24.26 -12.22
CA GLN A 91 4.73 -23.97 -13.63
C GLN A 91 4.43 -22.51 -13.93
N VAL A 92 5.39 -21.80 -14.52
CA VAL A 92 5.32 -20.36 -14.81
C VAL A 92 5.41 -20.13 -16.32
N ASN A 93 4.39 -19.49 -16.90
CA ASN A 93 4.45 -18.97 -18.26
C ASN A 93 5.21 -17.64 -18.27
N TRP A 94 6.10 -17.42 -19.23
CA TRP A 94 6.89 -16.20 -19.33
C TRP A 94 6.46 -15.38 -20.55
N LEU A 95 5.88 -14.21 -20.29
CA LEU A 95 5.60 -13.20 -21.31
C LEU A 95 6.82 -12.29 -21.43
N THR A 96 7.46 -12.28 -22.59
CA THR A 96 8.69 -11.53 -22.83
C THR A 96 8.41 -10.16 -23.47
N PHE A 97 9.21 -9.17 -23.08
CA PHE A 97 9.09 -7.78 -23.54
C PHE A 97 10.41 -7.23 -24.10
N PHE A 98 11.41 -8.08 -24.39
CA PHE A 98 12.74 -7.67 -24.84
C PHE A 98 12.74 -6.69 -26.03
N ASP A 99 11.88 -6.93 -27.03
CA ASP A 99 11.72 -6.10 -28.22
C ASP A 99 11.00 -4.77 -27.94
N LYS A 100 10.41 -4.62 -26.75
CA LYS A 100 9.66 -3.43 -26.35
C LYS A 100 10.49 -2.59 -25.39
N ASP A 101 10.55 -1.29 -25.66
CA ASP A 101 11.19 -0.35 -24.74
C ASP A 101 10.20 0.07 -23.64
N TYR A 102 9.99 -0.84 -22.69
CA TYR A 102 9.08 -0.68 -21.54
C TYR A 102 9.88 -0.32 -20.29
N ILE A 103 10.39 0.91 -20.24
CA ILE A 103 10.94 1.50 -19.02
C ILE A 103 9.76 1.88 -18.12
N LEU A 104 9.68 1.33 -16.92
CA LEU A 104 8.60 1.54 -15.96
C LEU A 104 9.12 2.28 -14.71
N VAL A 105 8.28 3.10 -14.09
CA VAL A 105 8.54 3.70 -12.75
C VAL A 105 7.66 3.10 -11.64
N GLY A 106 6.66 2.32 -12.02
CA GLY A 106 5.70 1.72 -11.10
C GLY A 106 4.71 0.84 -11.84
N PHE A 107 3.90 0.12 -11.08
CA PHE A 107 2.83 -0.72 -11.60
C PHE A 107 1.68 -0.85 -10.60
N ASP A 108 0.52 -1.20 -11.13
CA ASP A 108 -0.72 -1.47 -10.42
C ASP A 108 -1.24 -2.86 -10.73
N ILE A 109 -1.82 -3.50 -9.72
CA ILE A 109 -2.67 -4.68 -9.89
C ILE A 109 -4.13 -4.28 -9.67
N THR A 110 -4.97 -4.69 -10.61
CA THR A 110 -6.42 -4.51 -10.57
C THR A 110 -7.11 -5.83 -10.21
N ASP A 111 -8.36 -5.75 -9.75
CA ASP A 111 -9.16 -6.93 -9.39
C ASP A 111 -9.37 -7.93 -10.55
N SER A 112 -9.10 -7.51 -11.79
CA SER A 112 -9.13 -8.36 -12.98
C SER A 112 -7.96 -9.36 -13.09
N PHE A 113 -6.96 -9.28 -12.19
CA PHE A 113 -5.89 -10.27 -12.10
C PHE A 113 -6.41 -11.56 -11.44
N ASP A 114 -6.42 -12.68 -12.16
CA ASP A 114 -7.02 -13.94 -11.71
C ASP A 114 -6.05 -14.86 -10.93
N LYS A 115 -4.74 -14.68 -11.08
CA LYS A 115 -3.70 -15.51 -10.47
C LYS A 115 -3.34 -15.08 -9.04
N PRO A 116 -2.76 -15.97 -8.20
CA PRO A 116 -2.34 -15.60 -6.84
C PRO A 116 -1.14 -14.66 -6.79
N PHE A 117 -0.25 -14.72 -7.80
CA PHE A 117 0.94 -13.88 -7.88
C PHE A 117 1.41 -13.69 -9.33
N ALA A 118 2.23 -12.68 -9.55
CA ALA A 118 3.04 -12.49 -10.76
C ALA A 118 4.52 -12.27 -10.37
N ILE A 119 5.44 -12.58 -11.29
CA ILE A 119 6.86 -12.28 -11.17
C ILE A 119 7.19 -11.25 -12.23
N LEU A 120 7.61 -10.04 -11.86
CA LEU A 120 8.11 -9.06 -12.81
C LEU A 120 9.64 -9.04 -12.75
N GLU A 121 10.28 -9.38 -13.86
CA GLU A 121 11.73 -9.28 -14.03
C GLU A 121 12.07 -8.04 -14.85
N PHE A 122 13.00 -7.26 -14.30
CA PHE A 122 13.50 -6.02 -14.88
C PHE A 122 14.99 -6.17 -15.22
N ASP A 123 15.54 -5.14 -15.85
CA ASP A 123 16.99 -4.98 -16.03
C ASP A 123 17.74 -4.88 -14.70
N GLU A 124 19.07 -4.94 -14.80
CA GLU A 124 20.01 -5.00 -13.66
C GLU A 124 19.77 -6.18 -12.68
N GLY A 125 18.98 -7.17 -13.08
CA GLY A 125 18.63 -8.33 -12.25
C GLY A 125 17.55 -8.05 -11.19
N PHE A 126 16.92 -6.87 -11.21
CA PHE A 126 15.86 -6.54 -10.26
C PHE A 126 14.61 -7.39 -10.56
N THR A 127 14.20 -8.19 -9.57
CA THR A 127 13.03 -9.08 -9.69
C THR A 127 12.05 -8.79 -8.56
N LYS A 128 10.79 -8.51 -8.89
CA LYS A 128 9.72 -8.26 -7.93
C LYS A 128 8.63 -9.30 -8.10
N VAL A 129 8.51 -10.20 -7.13
CA VAL A 129 7.33 -11.04 -6.96
C VAL A 129 6.23 -10.18 -6.34
N VAL A 130 5.04 -10.25 -6.92
CA VAL A 130 3.86 -9.53 -6.47
C VAL A 130 2.76 -10.51 -6.14
N LEU A 131 2.25 -10.47 -4.91
CA LEU A 131 1.08 -11.24 -4.52
C LEU A 131 -0.20 -10.44 -4.83
N LYS A 132 -1.26 -11.11 -5.28
CA LYS A 132 -2.58 -10.49 -5.49
C LYS A 132 -3.08 -9.78 -4.23
N ASP A 133 -2.84 -10.39 -3.07
CA ASP A 133 -3.28 -9.86 -1.78
C ASP A 133 -2.41 -8.71 -1.25
N GLU A 134 -1.22 -8.47 -1.82
CA GLU A 134 -0.29 -7.40 -1.41
C GLU A 134 -0.90 -6.00 -1.62
N PHE A 135 -1.74 -5.87 -2.64
CA PHE A 135 -2.42 -4.62 -3.01
C PHE A 135 -3.93 -4.66 -2.81
N SER A 136 -4.51 -5.83 -2.56
CA SER A 136 -5.91 -5.92 -2.13
C SER A 136 -6.06 -5.22 -0.76
N GLY A 137 -7.03 -4.30 -0.65
CA GLY A 137 -7.20 -3.45 0.53
C GLY A 137 -7.65 -4.14 1.82
N SER A 138 -7.47 -5.47 1.95
CA SER A 138 -7.78 -6.23 3.17
C SER A 138 -6.79 -5.92 4.28
N LYS A 139 -6.98 -4.75 4.92
CA LYS A 139 -6.51 -4.50 6.29
C LYS A 139 -6.81 -5.76 7.10
N PRO A 140 -5.82 -6.39 7.75
CA PRO A 140 -6.09 -7.59 8.53
C PRO A 140 -7.20 -7.24 9.52
N LYS A 141 -8.34 -7.94 9.42
CA LYS A 141 -9.41 -7.83 10.41
C LYS A 141 -8.77 -8.28 11.71
N LYS A 142 -8.29 -7.32 12.52
CA LYS A 142 -7.85 -7.56 13.88
C LYS A 142 -9.01 -8.27 14.55
N GLU A 143 -8.89 -9.59 14.71
CA GLU A 143 -9.88 -10.34 15.45
C GLU A 143 -10.04 -9.61 16.78
N LYS A 144 -11.26 -9.22 17.09
CA LYS A 144 -11.56 -8.60 18.38
C LYS A 144 -11.39 -9.71 19.40
N VAL A 145 -10.15 -9.92 19.86
CA VAL A 145 -9.80 -10.76 21.01
C VAL A 145 -10.77 -10.32 22.10
N LYS A 146 -11.76 -11.17 22.36
CA LYS A 146 -12.85 -10.86 23.29
C LYS A 146 -12.19 -10.71 24.65
N LYS A 147 -11.88 -9.47 25.05
CA LYS A 147 -11.27 -9.16 26.34
C LYS A 147 -12.09 -9.88 27.41
N ALA A 148 -11.51 -10.93 27.98
CA ALA A 148 -12.18 -11.74 28.99
C ALA A 148 -12.65 -10.79 30.08
N LYS A 149 -13.96 -10.81 30.39
CA LYS A 149 -14.53 -9.93 31.42
C LYS A 149 -13.85 -10.23 32.75
N ARG A 150 -12.83 -9.44 33.12
CA ARG A 150 -12.24 -9.45 34.46
C ARG A 150 -13.39 -9.28 35.45
N LYS A 151 -13.72 -10.36 36.19
CA LYS A 151 -14.70 -10.30 37.28
C LYS A 151 -14.22 -9.23 38.27
N LYS A 152 -14.85 -8.06 38.28
CA LYS A 152 -14.65 -7.08 39.35
C LYS A 152 -15.07 -7.76 40.65
N LYS A 153 -14.12 -8.02 41.57
CA LYS A 153 -14.45 -8.42 42.95
C LYS A 153 -15.30 -7.29 43.54
N SER A 154 -16.59 -7.56 43.76
CA SER A 154 -17.49 -6.59 44.37
C SER A 154 -17.13 -6.42 45.84
N ALA A 155 -16.69 -5.23 46.24
CA ALA A 155 -16.59 -4.89 47.66
C ALA A 155 -17.99 -4.98 48.29
N LYS A 156 -18.12 -5.67 49.43
CA LYS A 156 -19.35 -5.70 50.23
C LYS A 156 -19.71 -4.27 50.64
N ARG A 157 -20.70 -3.65 49.98
CA ARG A 157 -21.28 -2.38 50.46
C ARG A 157 -22.12 -2.67 51.70
N SER A 158 -21.75 -2.06 52.82
CA SER A 158 -22.50 -2.15 54.08
C SER A 158 -23.88 -1.50 53.94
N SER A 159 -24.90 -2.19 54.46
CA SER A 159 -26.30 -1.79 54.34
C SER A 159 -26.68 -0.67 55.30
N LYS A 160 -26.40 0.59 54.93
CA LYS A 160 -27.05 1.75 55.58
C LYS A 160 -28.52 1.85 55.14
N LYS A 161 -29.41 1.13 55.84
CA LYS A 161 -30.85 1.39 55.78
C LYS A 161 -31.13 2.80 56.29
N SER A 162 -31.69 3.68 55.45
CA SER A 162 -32.40 4.88 55.91
C SER A 162 -33.37 5.38 54.83
N LYS A 163 -34.35 6.20 55.26
CA LYS A 163 -35.49 6.77 54.49
C LYS A 163 -36.63 5.77 54.20
N ALA A 164 -37.90 6.15 54.31
CA ALA A 164 -38.47 7.39 54.88
C ALA A 164 -39.92 7.18 55.36
N LYS A 165 -40.42 8.18 56.11
CA LYS A 165 -41.78 8.28 56.67
C LYS A 165 -42.86 8.16 55.57
N SER A 166 -43.87 7.32 55.78
CA SER A 166 -45.18 7.45 55.13
C SER A 166 -46.19 8.06 56.11
N LYS A 167 -46.95 9.07 55.66
CA LYS A 167 -48.12 9.62 56.35
C LYS A 167 -49.40 9.04 55.72
N SER A 168 -50.53 9.19 56.43
CA SER A 168 -51.89 8.72 56.10
C SER A 168 -52.15 7.22 56.40
N ALA A 169 -53.38 6.79 56.76
CA ALA A 169 -54.68 7.47 56.70
C ALA A 169 -55.49 7.47 58.03
N ARG A 170 -56.67 8.11 58.03
CA ARG A 170 -57.54 8.48 59.18
C ARG A 170 -58.69 7.49 59.44
N LYS A 171 -59.26 7.56 60.68
CA LYS A 171 -60.61 7.10 61.11
C LYS A 171 -60.81 5.56 61.09
N SER A 172 -61.64 4.92 61.93
CA SER A 172 -62.44 5.28 63.13
C SER A 172 -62.56 4.00 64.01
N ARG A 173 -63.32 3.86 65.13
CA ARG A 173 -64.45 4.57 65.76
C ARG A 173 -64.39 4.33 67.30
N ARG A 174 -65.19 5.06 68.10
CA ARG A 174 -65.42 4.81 69.54
C ARG A 174 -66.51 3.75 69.74
N VAL A 175 -66.26 2.80 70.64
CA VAL A 175 -67.24 2.21 71.58
C VAL A 175 -66.58 2.29 72.94
#